data_AF-A0A5C6UCT9-F1
#
_entry.id   AF-A0A5C6UCT9-F1
#
_cell.length_a   1.000
_cell.length_b   1.000
_cell.length_c   1.000
_cell.angle_alpha   90.00
_cell.angle_beta   90.00
_cell.angle_gamma   90.00
#
_symmetry.space_group_name_H-M   'P 1'
#
loop_
_entity.id
_entity.type
_entity.pdbx_description
1 polymer ?
#
loop_
_entity_poly.entity_id
_entity_poly.type
_entity_poly.pdbx_seq_one_letter_code
_entity_poly.pdbx_strand_id
1 'polypeptide(L)' 'MKRRVSVRGQHVEVYAEQTEPGVWKATGEFAGKAWSITGNSANRAVSDWAVAVSRLDAPAASQDEPTPVAD' A
#
# COMPACT_ATOMS: atom_id res chain seq x y z
N MET A 1 15.61 6.53 1.41
CA MET A 1 15.97 5.09 1.38
C MET A 1 15.18 4.39 0.28
N LYS A 2 15.84 3.67 -0.64
CA LYS A 2 15.15 2.89 -1.68
C LYS A 2 15.05 1.42 -1.26
N ARG A 3 13.89 0.78 -1.46
CA ARG A 3 13.64 -0.64 -1.16
C ARG A 3 12.90 -1.28 -2.33
N ARG A 4 13.23 -2.54 -2.61
CA ARG A 4 12.48 -3.39 -3.55
C ARG A 4 11.56 -4.28 -2.74
N VAL A 5 10.28 -4.30 -3.09
CA VAL A 5 9.25 -5.17 -2.48
C VAL A 5 8.58 -6.01 -3.56
N SER A 6 8.08 -7.17 -3.16
CA SER A 6 7.32 -8.04 -4.05
C SER A 6 5.83 -7.85 -3.78
N VAL A 7 5.10 -7.32 -4.77
CA VAL A 7 3.65 -7.15 -4.74
C VAL A 7 3.07 -8.06 -5.81
N ARG A 8 2.36 -9.13 -5.39
CA ARG A 8 1.71 -10.09 -6.31
C ARG A 8 2.63 -10.68 -7.39
N GLY A 9 3.87 -10.97 -7.01
CA GLY A 9 4.88 -11.50 -7.94
C GLY A 9 5.54 -10.46 -8.83
N GLN A 10 5.15 -9.18 -8.76
CA GLN A 10 5.86 -8.07 -9.38
C GLN A 10 6.82 -7.42 -8.39
N HIS A 11 8.03 -7.10 -8.85
CA HIS A 11 8.98 -6.33 -8.07
C HIS A 11 8.74 -4.84 -8.27
N VAL A 12 8.47 -4.14 -7.17
CA VAL A 12 8.21 -2.71 -7.16
C VAL A 12 9.28 -2.00 -6.34
N GLU A 13 9.71 -0.86 -6.84
CA GLU A 13 10.63 0.01 -6.12
C GLU A 13 9.86 1.04 -5.30
N VAL A 14 10.13 1.07 -4.00
CA VAL A 14 9.51 1.96 -3.03
C VAL A 14 10.58 2.82 -2.40
N TYR A 15 10.38 4.13 -2.43
CA TYR A 15 11.25 5.10 -1.81
C TYR A 15 10.65 5.56 -0.49
N ALA A 16 11.37 5.33 0.60
CA ALA A 16 11.03 5.80 1.93
C ALA A 16 11.92 6.96 2.35
N GLU A 17 11.33 8.10 2.69
CA GLU A 17 12.02 9.28 3.21
C GLU A 17 11.44 9.68 4.56
N GLN A 18 12.28 10.28 5.40
CA GLN A 18 11.84 10.86 6.64
C GLN A 18 11.37 12.29 6.37
N THR A 19 10.08 12.56 6.57
CA THR A 19 9.50 13.89 6.35
C THR A 19 9.57 14.74 7.61
N GLU A 20 9.46 14.10 8.78
CA GLU A 20 9.56 14.74 10.10
C GLU A 20 10.26 13.78 11.08
N PRO A 21 10.76 14.25 12.23
CA PRO A 21 11.29 13.37 13.27
C PRO A 21 10.28 12.28 13.65
N GLY A 22 10.64 11.01 13.44
CA GLY A 22 9.77 9.86 13.68
C GLY A 22 8.70 9.58 12.60
N VAL A 23 8.58 10.40 11.55
CA VAL A 23 7.59 10.22 10.48
C VAL A 23 8.28 9.91 9.16
N TRP A 24 7.92 8.76 8.58
CA TRP A 24 8.47 8.26 7.33
C TRP A 24 7.38 8.14 6.28
N LYS A 25 7.63 8.68 5.09
CA LYS A 25 6.76 8.54 3.93
C LYS A 25 7.37 7.55 2.95
N ALA A 26 6.64 6.49 2.63
CA ALA A 26 6.96 5.53 1.58
C ALA A 26 6.14 5.85 0.32
N THR A 27 6.81 6.03 -0.81
CA THR A 27 6.22 6.35 -2.11
C THR A 27 6.69 5.33 -3.14
N GLY A 28 5.78 4.80 -3.95
CA GLY A 28 6.08 3.85 -5.00
C GLY A 28 5.01 3.88 -6.09
N GLU A 29 5.33 3.34 -7.26
CA GLU A 29 4.39 3.24 -8.38
C GLU A 29 3.94 1.79 -8.55
N PHE A 30 2.63 1.56 -8.63
CA PHE A 30 2.07 0.24 -8.90
C PHE A 30 0.92 0.36 -9.90
N ALA A 31 0.90 -0.51 -10.91
CA ALA A 31 -0.08 -0.51 -12.00
C ALA A 31 -0.26 0.87 -12.69
N GLY A 32 0.85 1.61 -12.87
CA GLY A 32 0.83 2.95 -13.50
C GLY A 32 0.27 4.07 -12.62
N LYS A 33 0.09 3.81 -11.32
CA LYS A 33 -0.38 4.79 -10.35
C LYS A 33 0.61 4.95 -9.20
N ALA A 34 0.92 6.20 -8.86
CA ALA A 34 1.72 6.53 -7.69
C ALA A 34 0.88 6.38 -6.40
N TRP A 35 1.45 5.71 -5.40
CA TRP A 35 0.87 5.52 -4.08
C TRP A 35 1.86 6.00 -3.02
N SER A 36 1.35 6.57 -1.93
CA SER A 36 2.17 6.93 -0.79
C SER A 36 1.51 6.59 0.54
N ILE A 37 2.30 6.11 1.50
CA ILE A 37 1.88 5.82 2.88
C ILE A 37 2.85 6.42 3.86
N THR A 38 2.34 6.90 4.99
CA THR A 38 3.14 7.39 6.11
C THR A 38 3.19 6.35 7.23
N GLY A 39 4.33 6.22 7.90
CA GLY A 39 4.53 5.33 9.03
C GLY A 39 5.56 5.88 10.01
N ASN A 40 5.70 5.22 11.16
CA ASN A 40 6.60 5.64 12.23
C ASN A 40 8.07 5.19 12.05
N SER A 41 8.34 4.42 11.00
CA SER A 41 9.68 3.96 10.64
C SER A 41 9.74 3.61 9.16
N ALA A 42 10.93 3.69 8.57
CA ALA A 42 11.14 3.44 7.14
C ALA A 42 10.64 2.05 6.71
N ASN A 43 11.04 1.00 7.45
CA ASN A 43 10.66 -0.38 7.12
C ASN A 43 9.14 -0.60 7.27
N ARG A 44 8.52 0.00 8.28
CA ARG A 44 7.08 -0.12 8.50
C ARG A 44 6.31 0.57 7.38
N ALA A 45 6.68 1.80 7.02
CA ALA A 45 6.06 2.54 5.92
C ALA A 45 6.17 1.76 4.58
N VAL A 46 7.32 1.17 4.27
CA VAL A 46 7.49 0.34 3.06
C VAL A 46 6.64 -0.93 3.08
N SER A 47 6.57 -1.61 4.23
CA SER A 47 5.79 -2.84 4.38
C SER A 47 4.29 -2.55 4.28
N ASP A 48 3.82 -1.50 4.95
CA ASP A 48 2.42 -1.07 4.91
C ASP A 48 2.04 -0.58 3.50
N TRP A 49 2.95 0.12 2.80
CA TRP A 49 2.77 0.48 1.39
C TRP A 49 2.50 -0.77 0.53
N ALA A 50 3.34 -1.80 0.65
CA ALA A 50 3.21 -3.04 -0.13
C ALA A 50 1.89 -3.78 0.18
N VAL A 51 1.50 -3.84 1.45
CA VAL A 51 0.22 -4.43 1.87
C VAL A 51 -0.96 -3.64 1.30
N ALA A 52 -0.93 -2.32 1.38
CA ALA A 52 -2.02 -1.48 0.89
C ALA A 52 -2.22 -1.63 -0.62
N VAL A 53 -1.16 -1.51 -1.43
CA VAL A 53 -1.29 -1.68 -2.88
C VAL A 53 -1.71 -3.09 -3.27
N SER A 54 -1.29 -4.11 -2.50
CA SER A 54 -1.72 -5.50 -2.73
C SER A 54 -3.21 -5.74 -2.47
N ARG A 55 -3.85 -4.91 -1.62
CA ARG A 55 -5.29 -4.96 -1.31
C ARG A 55 -6.12 -4.15 -2.30
N LEU A 56 -5.62 -3.00 -2.74
CA LEU A 56 -6.31 -2.11 -3.68
C LEU A 56 -6.45 -2.71 -5.09
N ASP A 57 -5.50 -3.56 -5.48
CA ASP A 57 -5.56 -4.30 -6.74
C ASP A 57 -6.32 -5.63 -6.61
N ALA A 58 -6.81 -5.99 -5.41
CA ALA A 58 -7.77 -7.09 -5.36
C ALA A 58 -8.92 -6.70 -6.28
N PRO A 59 -9.25 -7.52 -7.31
CA PRO A 59 -10.56 -7.35 -7.91
C PRO A 59 -11.51 -7.30 -6.73
N ALA A 60 -12.47 -6.38 -6.75
CA ALA A 60 -13.55 -6.35 -5.79
C ALA A 60 -14.36 -7.66 -5.92
N ALA A 61 -13.76 -8.77 -5.50
CA ALA A 61 -14.39 -10.04 -5.28
C ALA A 61 -15.15 -9.83 -3.99
N SER A 62 -16.40 -9.40 -4.19
CA SER A 62 -17.47 -9.56 -3.23
C SER A 62 -17.22 -8.81 -1.92
N GLN A 63 -17.42 -7.50 -1.94
CA GLN A 63 -18.27 -6.97 -0.87
C GLN A 63 -19.66 -7.54 -1.14
N ASP A 64 -19.95 -8.67 -0.49
CA ASP A 64 -21.31 -9.18 -0.32
C ASP A 64 -22.16 -8.00 0.17
N GLU A 65 -22.99 -7.49 -0.73
CA GLU A 65 -23.98 -6.46 -0.42
C GLU A 65 -24.95 -7.11 0.58
N PRO A 66 -25.11 -6.62 1.82
CA PRO A 66 -26.16 -7.13 2.68
C PRO A 66 -27.48 -6.74 2.02
N THR A 67 -28.16 -7.72 1.44
CA THR A 67 -29.53 -7.57 0.95
C THR A 67 -30.38 -7.10 2.13
N PRO A 68 -31.06 -5.94 2.06
CA PRO A 68 -32.04 -5.62 3.08
C PRO A 68 -33.17 -6.63 2.95
N VAL A 69 -33.30 -7.52 3.94
CA VAL A 69 -34.54 -8.28 4.16
C VAL A 69 -35.63 -7.26 4.47
N ALA A 70 -36.52 -7.04 3.49
CA ALA A 70 -37.76 -6.33 3.72
C ALA A 70 -38.70 -7.27 4.51
N ASP A 71 -39.13 -6.82 5.68
CA ASP A 71 -40.33 -7.32 6.38
C ASP A 71 -41.48 -6.36 6.07
#